data_AF-A0A391PCZ2-F1
#
_entry.id   AF-A0A391PCZ2-F1
#
_cell.length_a   1.000
_cell.length_b   1.000
_cell.length_c   1.000
_cell.angle_alpha   90.00
_cell.angle_beta   90.00
_cell.angle_gamma   90.00
#
_symmetry.space_group_name_H-M   'P 1'
#
loop_
_entity.id
_entity.type
_entity.pdbx_description
1 polymer ?
#
loop_
_entity_poly.entity_id
_entity_poly.type
_entity_poly.pdbx_seq_one_letter_code
_entity_poly.pdbx_strand_id
1 'polypeptide(L)'
;MNAAAAMNMSIIAFINATPPWAMSQGGLPLSSRPSDPDAYGAFTAKVATRYKGKISAYEIWNEPNAVFFYSPAPDPAGYTDLLKSAYPRIKAVDPDATVIGGVVGAVVDFGSWSINPVRFIAGMYAAGAKGNFDALSFHPYNYNLKFSDGMLIANSPVLQLLQMRQVMIDNGDDEKKIWATEYGEPTSVVNETTQAAYLKDIYTKWQEMPYTGPLMVYTTRDRKTGSNQADATVGLYRSDWTPKPAAADLAATIAAGVPKSPEFLRFSQITDPAHGSVLSPVFKATKTVWAQVRTVNTIYELPSGYVSSPRPVADIAMQRNSVPSSVFADGYQDFSGGQVFRVWWSPETGAHWASSAFAQAWKPQLGLATSDERYVNGSNRVDFQHGYMVWAPWVGVKVYYT
;
A
#
# COMPACT_ATOMS: atom_id res chain seq x y z
N MET A 1 -26.52 -16.25 -2.55
CA MET A 1 -27.46 -15.30 -3.19
C MET A 1 -28.72 -15.10 -2.38
N ASN A 2 -29.71 -16.02 -2.39
CA ASN A 2 -30.99 -15.78 -1.70
C ASN A 2 -30.86 -15.55 -0.18
N ALA A 3 -30.01 -16.32 0.52
CA ALA A 3 -29.77 -16.11 1.96
C ALA A 3 -29.15 -14.73 2.26
N ALA A 4 -28.19 -14.28 1.45
CA ALA A 4 -27.60 -12.95 1.60
C ALA A 4 -28.64 -11.85 1.35
N ALA A 5 -29.45 -11.99 0.30
CA ALA A 5 -30.51 -11.03 -0.01
C ALA A 5 -31.56 -10.96 1.12
N ALA A 6 -31.95 -12.10 1.70
CA ALA A 6 -32.87 -12.15 2.83
C ALA A 6 -32.30 -11.46 4.09
N MET A 7 -30.97 -11.35 4.19
CA MET A 7 -30.25 -10.70 5.28
C MET A 7 -29.77 -9.28 4.91
N ASN A 8 -30.19 -8.75 3.76
CA ASN A 8 -29.75 -7.46 3.21
C ASN A 8 -28.21 -7.33 3.12
N MET A 9 -27.53 -8.44 2.81
CA MET A 9 -26.07 -8.47 2.65
C MET A 9 -25.69 -8.31 1.18
N SER A 10 -24.76 -7.39 0.93
CA SER A 10 -24.08 -7.26 -0.37
C SER A 10 -23.10 -8.43 -0.59
N ILE A 11 -22.87 -8.78 -1.85
CA ILE A 11 -21.97 -9.88 -2.23
C ILE A 11 -20.85 -9.34 -3.12
N ILE A 12 -19.62 -9.69 -2.75
CA ILE A 12 -18.46 -9.68 -3.65
C ILE A 12 -18.29 -11.12 -4.14
N ALA A 13 -18.34 -11.32 -5.45
CA ALA A 13 -18.15 -12.62 -6.08
C ALA A 13 -16.79 -12.67 -6.75
N PHE A 14 -15.84 -13.38 -6.13
CA PHE A 14 -14.56 -13.70 -6.76
C PHE A 14 -14.77 -14.78 -7.84
N ILE A 15 -14.36 -14.50 -9.07
CA ILE A 15 -14.41 -15.46 -10.19
C ILE A 15 -12.99 -15.97 -10.43
N ASN A 16 -12.68 -17.13 -9.86
CA ASN A 16 -11.34 -17.71 -9.84
C ASN A 16 -11.35 -19.19 -10.23
N ALA A 17 -10.16 -19.76 -10.40
CA ALA A 17 -9.82 -21.13 -10.73
C ALA A 17 -10.27 -21.55 -12.13
N THR A 18 -9.29 -22.06 -12.90
CA THR A 18 -9.52 -22.52 -14.26
C THR A 18 -9.80 -24.01 -14.27
N PRO A 19 -10.89 -24.49 -14.90
CA PRO A 19 -11.13 -25.92 -15.02
C PRO A 19 -10.02 -26.58 -15.85
N PRO A 20 -9.68 -27.87 -15.61
CA PRO A 20 -8.52 -28.50 -16.24
C PRO A 20 -8.44 -28.39 -17.77
N TRP A 21 -9.59 -28.41 -18.46
CA TRP A 21 -9.68 -28.33 -19.92
C TRP A 21 -9.41 -26.93 -20.51
N ALA A 22 -9.38 -25.87 -19.68
CA ALA A 22 -9.13 -24.49 -20.09
C ALA A 22 -7.78 -23.94 -19.62
N MET A 23 -7.00 -24.72 -18.89
CA MET A 23 -5.74 -24.28 -18.30
C MET A 23 -4.70 -23.89 -19.36
N SER A 24 -3.93 -22.84 -19.06
CA SER A 24 -2.73 -22.52 -19.83
C SER A 24 -1.67 -23.62 -19.73
N GLN A 25 -0.84 -23.75 -20.77
CA GLN A 25 0.27 -24.70 -20.78
C GLN A 25 1.25 -24.40 -19.63
N GLY A 26 1.64 -25.45 -18.89
CA GLY A 26 2.55 -25.33 -17.74
C GLY A 26 1.89 -24.81 -16.46
N GLY A 27 0.59 -24.49 -16.49
CA GLY A 27 -0.14 -24.08 -15.30
C GLY A 27 -0.44 -25.24 -14.34
N LEU A 28 -0.65 -24.89 -13.08
CA LEU A 28 -0.97 -25.80 -11.99
C LEU A 28 -2.49 -25.92 -11.79
N PRO A 29 -3.02 -27.08 -11.35
CA PRO A 29 -4.43 -27.20 -10.99
C PRO A 29 -4.85 -26.13 -9.97
N LEU A 30 -6.07 -25.62 -10.11
CA LEU A 30 -6.69 -24.57 -9.28
C LEU A 30 -6.09 -23.15 -9.39
N SER A 31 -4.84 -23.00 -9.84
CA SER A 31 -4.17 -21.69 -9.97
C SER A 31 -3.68 -21.35 -11.38
N SER A 32 -3.83 -22.25 -12.35
CA SER A 32 -3.50 -21.97 -13.75
C SER A 32 -4.40 -20.86 -14.26
N ARG A 33 -3.79 -19.84 -14.87
CA ARG A 33 -4.56 -18.87 -15.64
C ARG A 33 -5.29 -19.54 -16.81
N PRO A 34 -6.42 -18.99 -17.27
CA PRO A 34 -7.06 -19.44 -18.50
C PRO A 34 -6.10 -19.36 -19.70
N SER A 35 -6.11 -20.38 -20.55
CA SER A 35 -5.39 -20.37 -21.84
C SER A 35 -5.97 -19.36 -22.83
N ASP A 36 -7.25 -19.02 -22.67
CA ASP A 36 -7.99 -18.08 -23.50
C ASP A 36 -8.71 -17.04 -22.59
N PRO A 37 -8.24 -15.78 -22.58
CA PRO A 37 -8.92 -14.69 -21.90
C PRO A 37 -10.37 -14.47 -22.33
N ASP A 38 -10.71 -14.70 -23.60
CA ASP A 38 -12.08 -14.50 -24.11
C ASP A 38 -13.04 -15.56 -23.59
N ALA A 39 -12.61 -16.82 -23.50
CA ALA A 39 -13.38 -17.87 -22.84
C ALA A 39 -13.68 -17.53 -21.37
N TYR A 40 -12.70 -16.97 -20.65
CA TYR A 40 -12.90 -16.48 -19.29
C TYR A 40 -13.91 -15.32 -19.23
N GLY A 41 -13.77 -14.31 -20.08
CA GLY A 41 -14.72 -13.18 -20.13
C GLY A 41 -16.14 -13.58 -20.56
N ALA A 42 -16.28 -14.57 -21.44
CA ALA A 42 -17.58 -15.15 -21.76
C ALA A 42 -18.21 -15.86 -20.55
N PHE A 43 -17.40 -16.51 -19.72
CA PHE A 43 -17.86 -17.11 -18.47
C PHE A 43 -18.25 -16.05 -17.43
N THR A 44 -17.46 -14.99 -17.25
CA THR A 44 -17.83 -13.90 -16.33
C THR A 44 -19.15 -13.25 -16.74
N ALA A 45 -19.42 -13.07 -18.04
CA ALA A 45 -20.69 -12.59 -18.55
C ALA A 45 -21.88 -13.52 -18.21
N LYS A 46 -21.67 -14.85 -18.27
CA LYS A 46 -22.69 -15.83 -17.85
C LYS A 46 -22.98 -15.75 -16.36
N VAL A 47 -21.94 -15.59 -15.53
CA VAL A 47 -22.10 -15.38 -14.08
C VAL A 47 -22.86 -14.08 -13.81
N ALA A 48 -22.48 -13.00 -14.49
CA ALA A 48 -23.16 -11.71 -14.40
C ALA A 48 -24.64 -11.82 -14.79
N THR A 49 -24.94 -12.48 -15.92
CA THR A 49 -26.32 -12.66 -16.41
C THR A 49 -27.15 -13.45 -15.41
N ARG A 50 -26.59 -14.52 -14.85
CA ARG A 50 -27.29 -15.38 -13.89
C ARG A 50 -27.64 -14.66 -12.59
N TYR A 51 -26.81 -13.69 -12.17
CA TYR A 51 -26.91 -13.05 -10.87
C TYR A 51 -27.07 -11.52 -10.95
N LYS A 52 -27.53 -11.01 -12.10
CA LYS A 52 -27.77 -9.59 -12.34
C LYS A 52 -28.57 -8.96 -11.20
N GLY A 53 -28.09 -7.83 -10.68
CA GLY A 53 -28.70 -7.12 -9.56
C GLY A 53 -28.62 -7.82 -8.20
N LYS A 54 -27.92 -8.96 -8.08
CA LYS A 54 -27.71 -9.68 -6.81
C LYS A 54 -26.26 -9.68 -6.33
N ILE A 55 -25.30 -9.47 -7.23
CA ILE A 55 -23.89 -9.33 -6.90
C ILE A 55 -23.55 -7.85 -7.01
N SER A 56 -23.00 -7.29 -5.94
CA SER A 56 -22.63 -5.86 -5.88
C SER A 56 -21.27 -5.61 -6.51
N ALA A 57 -20.36 -6.59 -6.41
CA ALA A 57 -19.04 -6.50 -7.02
C ALA A 57 -18.55 -7.85 -7.55
N TYR A 58 -17.91 -7.84 -8.71
CA TYR A 58 -17.20 -8.97 -9.30
C TYR A 58 -15.71 -8.76 -9.14
N GLU A 59 -15.05 -9.69 -8.47
CA GLU A 59 -13.60 -9.65 -8.29
C GLU A 59 -12.94 -10.61 -9.28
N ILE A 60 -12.08 -10.04 -10.14
CA ILE A 60 -11.46 -10.76 -11.25
C ILE A 60 -10.19 -11.42 -10.75
N TRP A 61 -10.24 -12.74 -10.60
CA TRP A 61 -9.17 -13.59 -10.07
C TRP A 61 -8.87 -13.36 -8.58
N ASN A 62 -7.82 -14.01 -8.06
CA ASN A 62 -7.29 -13.84 -6.70
C ASN A 62 -5.76 -13.84 -6.73
N GLU A 63 -5.11 -12.83 -6.14
CA GLU A 63 -3.65 -12.73 -5.95
C GLU A 63 -2.82 -13.09 -7.18
N PRO A 64 -3.08 -12.49 -8.37
CA PRO A 64 -2.37 -12.85 -9.59
C PRO A 64 -0.88 -12.50 -9.57
N ASN A 65 -0.43 -11.79 -8.53
CA ASN A 65 0.95 -11.45 -8.29
C ASN A 65 1.76 -12.57 -7.60
N ALA A 66 1.18 -13.75 -7.35
CA ALA A 66 1.89 -14.92 -6.82
C ALA A 66 1.57 -16.22 -7.61
N VAL A 67 2.59 -17.03 -7.89
CA VAL A 67 2.51 -18.23 -8.74
C VAL A 67 1.54 -19.28 -8.22
N PHE A 68 1.39 -19.36 -6.90
CA PHE A 68 0.44 -20.28 -6.26
C PHE A 68 -1.01 -19.95 -6.56
N PHE A 69 -1.28 -18.71 -7.01
CA PHE A 69 -2.62 -18.26 -7.35
C PHE A 69 -2.75 -17.91 -8.83
N TYR A 70 -1.66 -17.66 -9.56
CA TYR A 70 -1.67 -17.43 -11.01
C TYR A 70 -0.41 -18.01 -11.66
N SER A 71 -0.53 -19.23 -12.17
CA SER A 71 0.54 -20.02 -12.78
C SER A 71 0.45 -20.04 -14.31
N PRO A 72 1.55 -20.30 -15.04
CA PRO A 72 2.87 -20.80 -14.61
C PRO A 72 3.76 -19.78 -13.87
N ALA A 73 3.49 -18.49 -14.00
CA ALA A 73 4.15 -17.42 -13.26
C ALA A 73 3.22 -16.19 -13.21
N PRO A 74 3.37 -15.29 -12.23
CA PRO A 74 2.69 -14.00 -12.22
C PRO A 74 2.94 -13.23 -13.51
N ASP A 75 1.86 -12.76 -14.16
CA ASP A 75 1.92 -12.04 -15.43
C ASP A 75 0.93 -10.86 -15.42
N PRO A 76 1.41 -9.63 -15.16
CA PRO A 76 0.55 -8.44 -15.16
C PRO A 76 -0.14 -8.17 -16.50
N ALA A 77 0.50 -8.49 -17.62
CA ALA A 77 -0.06 -8.27 -18.96
C ALA A 77 -1.15 -9.30 -19.26
N GLY A 78 -0.87 -10.59 -19.03
CA GLY A 78 -1.86 -11.65 -19.19
C GLY A 78 -3.06 -11.49 -18.25
N TYR A 79 -2.86 -11.00 -17.03
CA TYR A 79 -3.97 -10.65 -16.13
C TYR A 79 -4.78 -9.45 -16.66
N THR A 80 -4.12 -8.47 -17.27
CA THR A 80 -4.79 -7.34 -17.92
C THR A 80 -5.66 -7.77 -19.09
N ASP A 81 -5.26 -8.80 -19.85
CA ASP A 81 -6.11 -9.37 -20.91
C ASP A 81 -7.39 -10.00 -20.34
N LEU A 82 -7.33 -10.64 -19.16
CA LEU A 82 -8.53 -11.12 -18.47
C LEU A 82 -9.45 -9.95 -18.10
N LEU A 83 -8.91 -8.83 -17.61
CA LEU A 83 -9.69 -7.64 -17.27
C LEU A 83 -10.36 -7.02 -18.51
N LYS A 84 -9.60 -6.81 -19.58
CA LYS A 84 -10.13 -6.28 -20.86
C LYS A 84 -11.23 -7.14 -21.45
N SER A 85 -11.13 -8.45 -21.22
CA SER A 85 -12.13 -9.43 -21.64
C SER A 85 -13.37 -9.44 -20.74
N ALA A 86 -13.19 -9.40 -19.42
CA ALA A 86 -14.28 -9.54 -18.45
C ALA A 86 -15.06 -8.23 -18.22
N TYR A 87 -14.36 -7.10 -18.05
CA TYR A 87 -14.95 -5.82 -17.67
C TYR A 87 -16.10 -5.38 -18.60
N PRO A 88 -15.89 -5.16 -19.91
CA PRO A 88 -16.97 -4.66 -20.77
C PRO A 88 -18.15 -5.63 -20.85
N ARG A 89 -17.90 -6.94 -20.77
CA ARG A 89 -18.96 -7.96 -20.82
C ARG A 89 -19.81 -7.99 -19.55
N ILE A 90 -19.20 -7.80 -18.37
CA ILE A 90 -19.93 -7.64 -17.12
C ILE A 90 -20.74 -6.34 -17.15
N LYS A 91 -20.10 -5.20 -17.51
CA LYS A 91 -20.77 -3.90 -17.55
C LYS A 91 -21.93 -3.85 -18.55
N ALA A 92 -21.85 -4.57 -19.67
CA ALA A 92 -22.95 -4.67 -20.64
C ALA A 92 -24.19 -5.40 -20.06
N VAL A 93 -23.98 -6.34 -19.14
CA VAL A 93 -25.06 -7.07 -18.47
C VAL A 93 -25.60 -6.31 -17.26
N ASP A 94 -24.70 -5.81 -16.43
CA ASP A 94 -24.97 -5.14 -15.17
C ASP A 94 -24.06 -3.89 -15.03
N PRO A 95 -24.49 -2.72 -15.53
CA PRO A 95 -23.67 -1.51 -15.53
C PRO A 95 -23.44 -0.94 -14.13
N ASP A 96 -24.27 -1.30 -13.15
CA ASP A 96 -24.18 -0.82 -11.77
C ASP A 96 -23.22 -1.67 -10.91
N ALA A 97 -22.93 -2.91 -11.33
CA ALA A 97 -21.98 -3.77 -10.63
C ALA A 97 -20.57 -3.19 -10.68
N THR A 98 -19.87 -3.23 -9.55
CA THR A 98 -18.45 -2.86 -9.46
C THR A 98 -17.60 -4.01 -10.00
N VAL A 99 -16.65 -3.73 -10.89
CA VAL A 99 -15.64 -4.73 -11.30
C VAL A 99 -14.31 -4.40 -10.62
N ILE A 100 -13.84 -5.30 -9.77
CA ILE A 100 -12.60 -5.16 -9.01
C ILE A 100 -11.48 -5.88 -9.75
N GLY A 101 -10.41 -5.15 -10.03
CA GLY A 101 -9.19 -5.67 -10.65
C GLY A 101 -7.99 -5.58 -9.72
N GLY A 102 -6.85 -6.08 -10.19
CA GLY A 102 -5.55 -5.96 -9.51
C GLY A 102 -5.58 -6.48 -8.08
N VAL A 103 -6.22 -7.64 -7.89
CA VAL A 103 -6.52 -8.32 -6.62
C VAL A 103 -5.24 -8.85 -5.96
N VAL A 104 -4.33 -7.97 -5.55
CA VAL A 104 -2.95 -8.35 -5.24
C VAL A 104 -2.73 -8.64 -3.75
N GLY A 105 -1.89 -9.63 -3.46
CA GLY A 105 -1.42 -9.92 -2.10
C GLY A 105 -0.22 -9.06 -1.70
N ALA A 106 -0.05 -8.82 -0.39
CA ALA A 106 1.14 -8.18 0.17
C ALA A 106 2.35 -9.14 0.13
N VAL A 107 3.17 -9.02 -0.92
CA VAL A 107 4.37 -9.85 -1.15
C VAL A 107 5.53 -9.00 -1.63
N VAL A 108 6.73 -9.58 -1.63
CA VAL A 108 7.93 -8.99 -2.25
C VAL A 108 8.26 -9.68 -3.57
N ASP A 109 9.16 -9.07 -4.36
CA ASP A 109 9.71 -9.73 -5.53
C ASP A 109 10.52 -10.96 -5.10
N PHE A 110 10.19 -12.13 -5.63
CA PHE A 110 10.93 -13.36 -5.34
C PHE A 110 11.00 -14.25 -6.59
N GLY A 111 12.08 -14.07 -7.37
CA GLY A 111 12.29 -14.81 -8.61
C GLY A 111 11.06 -14.78 -9.52
N SER A 112 10.63 -15.96 -9.99
CA SER A 112 9.39 -16.14 -10.76
C SER A 112 8.16 -16.46 -9.89
N TRP A 113 8.29 -16.48 -8.57
CA TRP A 113 7.23 -16.91 -7.66
C TRP A 113 6.28 -15.79 -7.30
N SER A 114 6.78 -14.56 -7.12
CA SER A 114 5.95 -13.42 -6.75
C SER A 114 6.48 -12.09 -7.30
N ILE A 115 5.55 -11.17 -7.53
CA ILE A 115 5.80 -9.80 -7.96
C ILE A 115 5.25 -8.88 -6.87
N ASN A 116 6.06 -7.91 -6.42
CA ASN A 116 5.63 -6.87 -5.50
C ASN A 116 4.35 -6.18 -6.06
N PRO A 117 3.30 -5.98 -5.23
CA PRO A 117 2.01 -5.49 -5.70
C PRO A 117 2.11 -4.14 -6.44
N VAL A 118 3.00 -3.24 -6.02
CA VAL A 118 3.24 -1.95 -6.70
C VAL A 118 3.73 -2.18 -8.13
N ARG A 119 4.70 -3.07 -8.31
CA ARG A 119 5.25 -3.43 -9.63
C ARG A 119 4.23 -4.16 -10.49
N PHE A 120 3.40 -5.03 -9.89
CA PHE A 120 2.34 -5.72 -10.59
C PHE A 120 1.29 -4.74 -11.14
N ILE A 121 0.79 -3.82 -10.29
CA ILE A 121 -0.17 -2.79 -10.70
C ILE A 121 0.43 -1.85 -11.76
N ALA A 122 1.69 -1.42 -11.61
CA ALA A 122 2.36 -0.62 -12.63
C ALA A 122 2.45 -1.38 -13.98
N GLY A 123 2.76 -2.68 -13.94
CA GLY A 123 2.74 -3.55 -15.12
C GLY A 123 1.36 -3.67 -15.77
N MET A 124 0.29 -3.73 -14.96
CA MET A 124 -1.08 -3.72 -15.47
C MET A 124 -1.42 -2.43 -16.22
N TYR A 125 -1.08 -1.27 -15.65
CA TYR A 125 -1.30 0.01 -16.32
C TYR A 125 -0.51 0.11 -17.62
N ALA A 126 0.77 -0.31 -17.62
CA ALA A 126 1.59 -0.36 -18.83
C ALA A 126 1.00 -1.30 -19.91
N ALA A 127 0.32 -2.36 -19.50
CA ALA A 127 -0.40 -3.27 -20.41
C ALA A 127 -1.80 -2.74 -20.83
N GLY A 128 -2.21 -1.56 -20.38
CA GLY A 128 -3.47 -0.93 -20.77
C GLY A 128 -4.68 -1.34 -19.92
N ALA A 129 -4.48 -1.60 -18.62
CA ALA A 129 -5.59 -1.89 -17.71
C ALA A 129 -6.52 -0.70 -17.44
N LYS A 130 -6.06 0.55 -17.67
CA LYS A 130 -6.88 1.75 -17.45
C LYS A 130 -8.22 1.64 -18.19
N GLY A 131 -9.31 1.91 -17.49
CA GLY A 131 -10.67 1.80 -18.01
C GLY A 131 -11.29 0.38 -18.00
N ASN A 132 -10.59 -0.63 -17.47
CA ASN A 132 -11.07 -2.02 -17.40
C ASN A 132 -11.27 -2.53 -15.96
N PHE A 133 -11.45 -1.62 -15.00
CA PHE A 133 -11.83 -1.89 -13.62
C PHE A 133 -12.38 -0.61 -12.95
N ASP A 134 -13.25 -0.79 -11.95
CA ASP A 134 -13.87 0.27 -11.17
C ASP A 134 -13.15 0.51 -9.82
N ALA A 135 -12.50 -0.52 -9.28
CA ALA A 135 -11.68 -0.46 -8.07
C ALA A 135 -10.52 -1.45 -8.15
N LEU A 136 -9.48 -1.23 -7.35
CA LEU A 136 -8.47 -2.25 -7.06
C LEU A 136 -8.80 -2.97 -5.74
N SER A 137 -8.28 -4.17 -5.54
CA SER A 137 -8.21 -4.79 -4.21
C SER A 137 -6.80 -5.18 -3.79
N PHE A 138 -6.56 -5.17 -2.49
CA PHE A 138 -5.28 -5.46 -1.87
C PHE A 138 -5.50 -6.32 -0.64
N HIS A 139 -4.69 -7.36 -0.43
CA HIS A 139 -4.75 -8.21 0.76
C HIS A 139 -3.56 -7.89 1.70
N PRO A 140 -3.71 -6.92 2.63
CA PRO A 140 -2.60 -6.36 3.41
C PRO A 140 -2.16 -7.23 4.60
N TYR A 141 -1.99 -8.54 4.41
CA TYR A 141 -1.58 -9.46 5.47
C TYR A 141 -0.17 -9.18 6.00
N ASN A 142 -0.02 -9.13 7.34
CA ASN A 142 1.26 -9.21 8.03
C ASN A 142 1.06 -9.66 9.48
N TYR A 143 1.45 -10.89 9.80
CA TYR A 143 1.11 -11.50 11.09
C TYR A 143 1.99 -11.06 12.28
N ASN A 144 3.01 -10.24 12.03
CA ASN A 144 3.98 -9.85 13.05
C ASN A 144 3.85 -8.38 13.45
N LEU A 145 3.06 -7.59 12.71
CA LEU A 145 3.00 -6.15 12.88
C LEU A 145 1.60 -5.62 12.58
N LYS A 146 1.13 -4.67 13.38
CA LYS A 146 -0.07 -3.89 13.03
C LYS A 146 0.10 -3.21 11.68
N PHE A 147 -1.00 -3.08 10.94
CA PHE A 147 -1.00 -2.42 9.65
C PHE A 147 -0.39 -1.00 9.72
N SER A 148 -0.80 -0.18 10.69
CA SER A 148 -0.35 1.21 10.80
C SER A 148 1.09 1.40 11.29
N ASP A 149 1.63 0.42 12.01
CA ASP A 149 3.02 0.45 12.50
C ASP A 149 4.04 0.17 11.37
N GLY A 150 3.56 -0.20 10.17
CA GLY A 150 4.41 -0.51 9.01
C GLY A 150 4.96 0.68 8.24
N MET A 151 4.54 1.92 8.52
CA MET A 151 4.86 3.09 7.67
C MET A 151 6.37 3.37 7.49
N LEU A 152 7.20 2.97 8.45
CA LEU A 152 8.66 3.12 8.40
C LEU A 152 9.38 1.80 8.07
N ILE A 153 8.65 0.75 7.71
CA ILE A 153 9.20 -0.57 7.41
C ILE A 153 9.09 -0.82 5.92
N ALA A 154 10.25 -1.06 5.28
CA ALA A 154 10.32 -1.39 3.87
C ALA A 154 9.45 -2.60 3.53
N ASN A 155 8.71 -2.52 2.42
CA ASN A 155 7.78 -3.56 1.95
C ASN A 155 6.64 -3.91 2.91
N SER A 156 6.35 -3.08 3.92
CA SER A 156 5.16 -3.29 4.74
C SER A 156 3.87 -3.12 3.91
N PRO A 157 2.76 -3.76 4.30
CA PRO A 157 1.51 -3.62 3.57
C PRO A 157 1.01 -2.16 3.45
N VAL A 158 1.15 -1.35 4.51
CA VAL A 158 0.74 0.07 4.45
C VAL A 158 1.60 0.89 3.48
N LEU A 159 2.90 0.61 3.41
CA LEU A 159 3.79 1.28 2.46
C LEU A 159 3.49 0.84 1.01
N GLN A 160 3.20 -0.44 0.81
CA GLN A 160 2.75 -0.96 -0.49
C GLN A 160 1.43 -0.33 -0.91
N LEU A 161 0.43 -0.21 -0.02
CA LEU A 161 -0.83 0.48 -0.30
C LEU A 161 -0.62 1.93 -0.75
N LEU A 162 0.24 2.66 -0.02
CA LEU A 162 0.59 4.04 -0.35
C LEU A 162 1.19 4.15 -1.76
N GLN A 163 2.14 3.28 -2.07
CA GLN A 163 2.82 3.25 -3.36
C GLN A 163 1.90 2.81 -4.50
N MET A 164 1.01 1.84 -4.27
CA MET A 164 -0.05 1.47 -5.20
C MET A 164 -0.96 2.66 -5.49
N ARG A 165 -1.36 3.40 -4.44
CA ARG A 165 -2.17 4.61 -4.60
C ARG A 165 -1.45 5.66 -5.45
N GLN A 166 -0.14 5.85 -5.25
CA GLN A 166 0.65 6.75 -6.08
C GLN A 166 0.64 6.31 -7.56
N VAL A 167 0.85 5.01 -7.83
CA VAL A 167 0.77 4.46 -9.19
C VAL A 167 -0.61 4.71 -9.84
N MET A 168 -1.70 4.61 -9.08
CA MET A 168 -3.04 4.95 -9.60
C MET A 168 -3.16 6.44 -9.96
N ILE A 169 -2.65 7.34 -9.11
CA ILE A 169 -2.66 8.79 -9.37
C ILE A 169 -1.84 9.12 -10.61
N ASP A 170 -0.64 8.54 -10.74
CA ASP A 170 0.26 8.78 -11.88
C ASP A 170 -0.36 8.30 -13.20
N ASN A 171 -1.27 7.34 -13.15
CA ASN A 171 -2.02 6.84 -14.30
C ASN A 171 -3.41 7.49 -14.46
N GLY A 172 -3.74 8.52 -13.66
CA GLY A 172 -4.98 9.29 -13.74
C GLY A 172 -6.23 8.50 -13.37
N ASP A 173 -6.12 7.64 -12.35
CA ASP A 173 -7.21 6.89 -11.71
C ASP A 173 -7.33 7.26 -10.20
N ASP A 174 -7.09 8.55 -9.89
CA ASP A 174 -7.13 9.08 -8.53
C ASP A 174 -8.55 9.04 -7.90
N GLU A 175 -9.61 9.01 -8.68
CA GLU A 175 -10.97 8.87 -8.14
C GLU A 175 -11.32 7.44 -7.71
N LYS A 176 -10.55 6.43 -8.16
CA LYS A 176 -10.82 5.02 -7.85
C LYS A 176 -10.31 4.62 -6.47
N LYS A 177 -11.02 3.68 -5.87
CA LYS A 177 -10.72 3.16 -4.53
C LYS A 177 -9.89 1.87 -4.56
N ILE A 178 -9.21 1.60 -3.45
CA ILE A 178 -8.56 0.32 -3.14
C ILE A 178 -9.33 -0.36 -2.01
N TRP A 179 -9.82 -1.58 -2.23
CA TRP A 179 -10.58 -2.38 -1.27
C TRP A 179 -9.65 -3.36 -0.55
N ALA A 180 -9.94 -3.69 0.70
CA ALA A 180 -9.26 -4.78 1.40
C ALA A 180 -10.17 -6.01 1.39
N THR A 181 -10.14 -6.79 0.31
CA THR A 181 -11.05 -7.95 0.12
C THR A 181 -10.68 -9.15 0.97
N GLU A 182 -9.48 -9.15 1.55
CA GLU A 182 -9.08 -10.04 2.63
C GLU A 182 -8.14 -9.35 3.62
N TYR A 183 -8.43 -9.52 4.92
CA TYR A 183 -7.47 -9.30 5.98
C TYR A 183 -7.85 -10.08 7.24
N GLY A 184 -6.88 -10.63 7.94
CA GLY A 184 -7.10 -11.33 9.20
C GLY A 184 -5.81 -11.76 9.86
N GLU A 185 -5.93 -12.26 11.08
CA GLU A 185 -4.78 -12.65 11.90
C GLU A 185 -5.00 -14.07 12.47
N PRO A 186 -4.12 -15.04 12.14
CA PRO A 186 -4.25 -16.42 12.58
C PRO A 186 -3.85 -16.59 14.04
N THR A 187 -4.73 -17.19 14.85
CA THR A 187 -4.46 -17.41 16.28
C THR A 187 -3.43 -18.51 16.55
N SER A 188 -2.93 -19.17 15.51
CA SER A 188 -1.75 -20.05 15.57
C SER A 188 -0.43 -19.29 15.50
N VAL A 189 -0.43 -18.01 15.08
CA VAL A 189 0.74 -17.14 14.99
C VAL A 189 0.72 -16.07 16.07
N VAL A 190 -0.45 -15.49 16.33
CA VAL A 190 -0.66 -14.49 17.39
C VAL A 190 -1.67 -14.99 18.42
N ASN A 191 -1.68 -14.43 19.63
CA ASN A 191 -2.74 -14.74 20.58
C ASN A 191 -4.06 -14.02 20.21
N GLU A 192 -5.19 -14.47 20.77
CA GLU A 192 -6.52 -13.91 20.46
C GLU A 192 -6.65 -12.41 20.78
N THR A 193 -5.96 -11.92 21.82
CA THR A 193 -5.91 -10.48 22.16
C THR A 193 -5.20 -9.68 21.07
N THR A 194 -4.12 -10.23 20.52
CA THR A 194 -3.35 -9.60 19.43
C THR A 194 -4.14 -9.64 18.13
N GLN A 195 -4.83 -10.74 17.82
CA GLN A 195 -5.77 -10.81 16.70
C GLN A 195 -6.80 -9.67 16.77
N ALA A 196 -7.44 -9.47 17.92
CA ALA A 196 -8.41 -8.40 18.12
C ALA A 196 -7.78 -7.00 17.96
N ALA A 197 -6.59 -6.78 18.53
CA ALA A 197 -5.88 -5.51 18.44
C ALA A 197 -5.44 -5.15 17.01
N TYR A 198 -5.03 -6.12 16.20
CA TYR A 198 -4.56 -5.90 14.83
C TYR A 198 -5.74 -5.66 13.88
N LEU A 199 -6.83 -6.41 14.03
CA LEU A 199 -8.09 -6.13 13.34
C LEU A 199 -8.58 -4.71 13.66
N LYS A 200 -8.53 -4.31 14.93
CA LYS A 200 -8.90 -2.95 15.35
C LYS A 200 -8.04 -1.87 14.75
N ASP A 201 -6.74 -2.10 14.69
CA ASP A 201 -5.82 -1.19 14.03
C ASP A 201 -6.21 -0.98 12.57
N ILE A 202 -6.32 -2.06 11.79
CA ILE A 202 -6.58 -1.90 10.35
C ILE A 202 -7.97 -1.32 10.08
N TYR A 203 -9.05 -1.77 10.73
CA TYR A 203 -10.37 -1.23 10.37
C TYR A 203 -10.50 0.24 10.77
N THR A 204 -9.74 0.71 11.77
CA THR A 204 -9.69 2.11 12.18
C THR A 204 -8.89 2.92 11.17
N LYS A 205 -7.70 2.44 10.81
CA LYS A 205 -6.74 3.16 9.95
C LYS A 205 -7.11 3.12 8.48
N TRP A 206 -7.70 2.01 8.03
CA TRP A 206 -8.18 1.82 6.67
C TRP A 206 -9.23 2.88 6.32
N GLN A 207 -10.24 3.09 7.17
CA GLN A 207 -11.29 4.11 6.93
C GLN A 207 -10.82 5.57 7.06
N GLU A 208 -9.61 5.82 7.57
CA GLU A 208 -9.05 7.17 7.72
C GLU A 208 -8.40 7.67 6.42
N MET A 209 -8.21 6.79 5.45
CA MET A 209 -7.70 7.12 4.13
C MET A 209 -8.86 7.34 3.15
N PRO A 210 -8.91 8.44 2.39
CA PRO A 210 -10.07 8.78 1.55
C PRO A 210 -10.21 7.89 0.30
N TYR A 211 -9.14 7.21 -0.11
CA TYR A 211 -9.08 6.36 -1.29
C TYR A 211 -9.30 4.88 -0.98
N THR A 212 -9.57 4.52 0.28
CA THR A 212 -9.90 3.13 0.62
C THR A 212 -11.40 2.87 0.48
N GLY A 213 -11.71 1.66 0.03
CA GLY A 213 -13.06 1.12 -0.05
C GLY A 213 -13.37 0.15 1.10
N PRO A 214 -14.40 -0.69 0.93
CA PRO A 214 -14.74 -1.77 1.85
C PRO A 214 -13.52 -2.60 2.30
N LEU A 215 -13.58 -3.05 3.56
CA LEU A 215 -12.66 -4.00 4.17
C LEU A 215 -13.44 -5.24 4.60
N MET A 216 -12.97 -6.40 4.18
CA MET A 216 -13.56 -7.71 4.42
C MET A 216 -12.64 -8.50 5.35
N VAL A 217 -13.16 -8.81 6.55
CA VAL A 217 -12.42 -9.62 7.52
C VAL A 217 -12.43 -11.08 7.07
N TYR A 218 -11.25 -11.62 6.82
CA TYR A 218 -11.02 -13.02 6.55
C TYR A 218 -10.63 -13.71 7.87
N THR A 219 -11.45 -14.58 8.46
CA THR A 219 -12.73 -15.07 7.97
C THR A 219 -13.71 -15.25 9.13
N THR A 220 -14.95 -15.66 8.85
CA THR A 220 -15.97 -15.84 9.88
C THR A 220 -15.54 -16.87 10.92
N ARG A 221 -15.15 -18.08 10.53
CA ARG A 221 -14.96 -19.22 11.45
C ARG A 221 -13.64 -19.92 11.17
N ASP A 222 -12.94 -20.34 12.23
CA ASP A 222 -11.80 -21.23 12.14
C ASP A 222 -12.20 -22.50 11.40
N ARG A 223 -11.34 -22.97 10.49
CA ARG A 223 -11.48 -24.30 9.89
C ARG A 223 -11.21 -25.38 10.95
N LYS A 224 -10.21 -25.15 11.81
CA LYS A 224 -9.81 -26.06 12.89
C LYS A 224 -9.13 -25.27 14.02
N THR A 225 -9.88 -24.98 15.08
CA THR A 225 -9.33 -24.31 16.26
C THR A 225 -8.23 -25.15 16.91
N GLY A 226 -7.14 -24.50 17.34
CA GLY A 226 -5.97 -25.14 17.92
C GLY A 226 -5.01 -25.78 16.91
N SER A 227 -5.28 -25.66 15.60
CA SER A 227 -4.33 -26.03 14.55
C SER A 227 -3.08 -25.15 14.60
N ASN A 228 -1.93 -25.70 14.19
CA ASN A 228 -0.71 -24.93 13.94
C ASN A 228 -0.66 -24.30 12.54
N GLN A 229 -1.61 -24.64 11.66
CA GLN A 229 -1.73 -24.04 10.33
C GLN A 229 -2.41 -22.68 10.41
N ALA A 230 -1.77 -21.66 9.83
CA ALA A 230 -2.25 -20.28 9.86
C ALA A 230 -3.66 -20.15 9.25
N ASP A 231 -3.87 -20.69 8.05
CA ASP A 231 -5.15 -20.63 7.33
C ASP A 231 -6.32 -21.32 8.07
N ALA A 232 -6.02 -22.17 9.06
CA ALA A 232 -7.02 -22.87 9.84
C ALA A 232 -7.54 -22.10 11.07
N THR A 233 -6.85 -21.01 11.47
CA THR A 233 -7.09 -20.31 12.75
C THR A 233 -7.35 -18.80 12.62
N VAL A 234 -7.64 -18.31 11.40
CA VAL A 234 -7.88 -16.88 11.10
C VAL A 234 -9.30 -16.41 11.49
N GLY A 235 -10.19 -17.32 11.90
CA GLY A 235 -11.61 -17.02 12.11
C GLY A 235 -11.85 -15.90 13.13
N LEU A 236 -13.05 -15.32 13.15
CA LEU A 236 -13.56 -14.55 14.29
C LEU A 236 -14.21 -15.47 15.33
N TYR A 237 -14.72 -16.60 14.88
CA TYR A 237 -15.31 -17.66 15.69
C TYR A 237 -14.43 -18.90 15.67
N ARG A 238 -14.41 -19.66 16.75
CA ARG A 238 -13.79 -20.98 16.81
C ARG A 238 -14.56 -21.98 15.96
N SER A 239 -13.99 -23.16 15.73
CA SER A 239 -14.63 -24.21 14.95
C SER A 239 -15.93 -24.73 15.58
N ASP A 240 -16.20 -24.49 16.86
CA ASP A 240 -17.48 -24.79 17.51
C ASP A 240 -18.47 -23.60 17.51
N TRP A 241 -18.17 -22.52 16.78
CA TRP A 241 -18.91 -21.26 16.75
C TRP A 241 -18.88 -20.46 18.06
N THR A 242 -18.03 -20.80 19.03
CA THR A 242 -17.78 -19.90 20.15
C THR A 242 -17.03 -18.65 19.65
N PRO A 243 -17.46 -17.43 20.03
CA PRO A 243 -16.78 -16.22 19.59
C PRO A 243 -15.38 -16.13 20.21
N LYS A 244 -14.41 -15.65 19.44
CA LYS A 244 -13.13 -15.15 19.95
C LYS A 244 -13.29 -13.67 20.33
N PRO A 245 -12.40 -13.09 21.17
CA PRO A 245 -12.43 -11.67 21.53
C PRO A 245 -12.62 -10.72 20.33
N ALA A 246 -11.99 -11.02 19.19
CA ALA A 246 -12.10 -10.22 17.99
C ALA A 246 -13.55 -10.12 17.43
N ALA A 247 -14.38 -11.16 17.60
CA ALA A 247 -15.78 -11.12 17.19
C ALA A 247 -16.59 -10.13 18.03
N ALA A 248 -16.37 -10.11 19.34
CA ALA A 248 -17.04 -9.19 20.26
C ALA A 248 -16.62 -7.73 20.00
N ASP A 249 -15.31 -7.50 19.82
CA ASP A 249 -14.78 -6.17 19.51
C ASP A 249 -15.31 -5.63 18.18
N LEU A 250 -15.35 -6.47 17.13
CA LEU A 250 -15.89 -6.06 15.84
C LEU A 250 -17.39 -5.78 15.92
N ALA A 251 -18.17 -6.63 16.61
CA ALA A 251 -19.60 -6.41 16.78
C ALA A 251 -19.92 -5.10 17.53
N ALA A 252 -19.19 -4.83 18.61
CA ALA A 252 -19.33 -3.58 19.36
C ALA A 252 -18.96 -2.36 18.51
N THR A 253 -17.90 -2.47 17.70
CA THR A 253 -17.45 -1.41 16.80
C THR A 253 -18.46 -1.13 15.69
N ILE A 254 -19.06 -2.17 15.08
CA ILE A 254 -20.10 -2.01 14.07
C ILE A 254 -21.32 -1.29 14.66
N ALA A 255 -21.73 -1.65 15.88
CA ALA A 255 -22.88 -1.03 16.55
C ALA A 255 -22.63 0.44 16.93
N ALA A 256 -21.41 0.78 17.36
CA ALA A 256 -21.04 2.15 17.77
C ALA A 256 -20.59 3.05 16.61
N GLY A 257 -20.26 2.45 15.45
CA GLY A 257 -19.48 3.09 14.40
C GLY A 257 -17.97 2.97 14.68
N VAL A 258 -17.18 2.81 13.62
CA VAL A 258 -15.72 2.71 13.76
C VAL A 258 -15.16 4.09 14.17
N PRO A 259 -14.58 4.25 15.37
CA PRO A 259 -14.08 5.54 15.81
C PRO A 259 -12.92 6.01 14.93
N LYS A 260 -12.79 7.33 14.75
CA LYS A 260 -11.59 7.94 14.19
C LYS A 260 -10.55 8.11 15.27
N SER A 261 -9.27 7.90 14.95
CA SER A 261 -8.20 8.03 15.93
C SER A 261 -7.93 9.50 16.28
N PRO A 262 -7.45 9.79 17.51
CA PRO A 262 -7.15 11.16 17.92
C PRO A 262 -6.16 11.86 16.98
N GLU A 263 -5.14 11.15 16.50
CA GLU A 263 -4.17 11.68 15.55
C GLU A 263 -4.77 11.95 14.16
N PHE A 264 -5.72 11.13 13.69
CA PHE A 264 -6.48 11.47 12.49
C PHE A 264 -7.27 12.76 12.69
N LEU A 265 -7.97 12.92 13.82
CA LEU A 265 -8.79 14.11 14.09
C LEU A 265 -7.96 15.41 14.10
N ARG A 266 -6.68 15.35 14.51
CA ARG A 266 -5.78 16.49 14.45
C ARG A 266 -5.36 16.81 13.02
N PHE A 267 -4.88 15.82 12.26
CA PHE A 267 -4.41 16.01 10.89
C PHE A 267 -5.54 16.29 9.89
N SER A 268 -6.78 15.88 10.19
CA SER A 268 -7.94 16.17 9.33
C SER A 268 -8.32 17.66 9.31
N GLN A 269 -7.84 18.45 10.28
CA GLN A 269 -8.01 19.91 10.28
C GLN A 269 -7.09 20.60 9.24
N ILE A 270 -6.07 19.89 8.74
CA ILE A 270 -5.14 20.43 7.74
C ILE A 270 -5.77 20.26 6.36
N THR A 271 -6.40 21.33 5.89
CA THR A 271 -7.24 21.37 4.69
C THR A 271 -6.63 22.18 3.54
N ASP A 272 -5.46 22.79 3.72
CA ASP A 272 -4.78 23.55 2.67
C ASP A 272 -4.46 22.64 1.47
N PRO A 273 -5.02 22.92 0.28
CA PRO A 273 -4.80 22.11 -0.92
C PRO A 273 -3.34 22.10 -1.38
N ALA A 274 -2.49 23.03 -0.93
CA ALA A 274 -1.05 23.02 -1.21
C ALA A 274 -0.33 21.78 -0.69
N HIS A 275 -0.91 21.06 0.27
CA HIS A 275 -0.39 19.77 0.73
C HIS A 275 -0.75 18.59 -0.19
N GLY A 276 -1.74 18.75 -1.05
CA GLY A 276 -2.26 17.67 -1.89
C GLY A 276 -3.04 16.61 -1.10
N SER A 277 -3.30 15.48 -1.77
CA SER A 277 -4.20 14.42 -1.31
C SER A 277 -3.53 13.50 -0.28
N VAL A 278 -4.31 12.96 0.65
CA VAL A 278 -3.83 11.96 1.64
C VAL A 278 -3.35 10.68 0.94
N LEU A 279 -2.18 10.19 1.36
CA LEU A 279 -1.58 8.94 0.88
C LEU A 279 -1.26 7.93 1.98
N SER A 280 -1.34 8.31 3.26
CA SER A 280 -1.09 7.41 4.39
C SER A 280 -2.09 7.65 5.51
N PRO A 281 -2.28 6.67 6.44
CA PRO A 281 -2.81 7.02 7.74
C PRO A 281 -1.86 7.99 8.46
N VAL A 282 -2.34 8.64 9.52
CA VAL A 282 -1.44 9.33 10.45
C VAL A 282 -0.67 8.28 11.25
N PHE A 283 0.65 8.39 11.24
CA PHE A 283 1.57 7.42 11.82
C PHE A 283 2.62 8.10 12.70
N LYS A 284 3.30 7.31 13.53
CA LYS A 284 4.41 7.79 14.36
C LYS A 284 5.70 7.82 13.55
N ALA A 285 6.21 9.02 13.26
CA ALA A 285 7.54 9.21 12.68
C ALA A 285 8.65 8.99 13.73
N THR A 286 8.36 9.32 14.99
CA THR A 286 9.18 8.95 16.17
C THR A 286 8.25 8.57 17.33
N LYS A 287 8.80 8.32 18.52
CA LYS A 287 7.98 8.03 19.71
C LYS A 287 6.97 9.13 20.04
N THR A 288 7.27 10.38 19.69
CA THR A 288 6.48 11.57 20.06
C THR A 288 6.02 12.41 18.87
N VAL A 289 6.61 12.23 17.68
CA VAL A 289 6.24 12.98 16.47
C VAL A 289 5.32 12.15 15.60
N TRP A 290 4.16 12.71 15.28
CA TRP A 290 3.23 12.15 14.30
C TRP A 290 3.48 12.75 12.93
N ALA A 291 3.18 11.99 11.88
CA ALA A 291 3.28 12.44 10.51
C ALA A 291 2.19 11.86 9.62
N GLN A 292 1.98 12.50 8.49
CA GLN A 292 1.10 12.00 7.43
C GLN A 292 1.70 12.32 6.07
N VAL A 293 1.74 11.31 5.21
CA VAL A 293 2.14 11.48 3.83
C VAL A 293 0.98 12.01 2.99
N ARG A 294 1.25 13.05 2.21
CA ARG A 294 0.40 13.58 1.15
C ARG A 294 1.10 13.52 -0.20
N THR A 295 0.38 13.78 -1.29
CA THR A 295 0.96 13.74 -2.66
C THR A 295 2.03 14.79 -2.90
N VAL A 296 1.98 15.95 -2.23
CA VAL A 296 2.98 17.04 -2.39
C VAL A 296 4.08 16.96 -1.34
N ASN A 297 3.71 16.69 -0.09
CA ASN A 297 4.64 16.72 1.04
C ASN A 297 4.26 15.70 2.12
N THR A 298 5.20 15.48 3.05
CA THR A 298 4.87 14.85 4.33
C THR A 298 4.75 15.94 5.38
N ILE A 299 3.68 15.89 6.16
CA ILE A 299 3.41 16.81 7.27
C ILE A 299 3.82 16.14 8.56
N TYR A 300 4.56 16.86 9.42
CA TYR A 300 5.03 16.41 10.73
C TYR A 300 4.42 17.30 11.82
N GLU A 301 3.90 16.69 12.87
CA GLU A 301 3.43 17.36 14.09
C GLU A 301 4.60 17.45 15.09
N LEU A 302 5.37 18.55 15.01
CA LEU A 302 6.47 18.83 15.93
C LEU A 302 5.97 19.57 17.18
N PRO A 303 6.74 19.60 18.28
CA PRO A 303 6.39 20.42 19.45
C PRO A 303 6.20 21.91 19.14
N SER A 304 6.86 22.41 18.08
CA SER A 304 6.76 23.80 17.61
C SER A 304 5.58 24.04 16.65
N GLY A 305 4.80 23.01 16.30
CA GLY A 305 3.72 23.08 15.33
C GLY A 305 3.94 22.16 14.12
N TYR A 306 3.08 22.32 13.11
CA TYR A 306 3.19 21.52 11.89
C TYR A 306 4.30 22.03 10.98
N VAL A 307 5.16 21.12 10.53
CA VAL A 307 6.21 21.37 9.54
C VAL A 307 6.01 20.43 8.37
N SER A 308 6.14 20.93 7.15
CA SER A 308 6.08 20.11 5.95
C SER A 308 7.45 19.93 5.31
N SER A 309 7.63 18.79 4.66
CA SER A 309 8.80 18.43 3.86
C SER A 309 8.34 18.00 2.48
N PRO A 310 8.87 18.55 1.38
CA PRO A 310 8.58 18.05 0.04
C PRO A 310 8.72 16.53 -0.03
N ARG A 311 7.88 15.85 -0.81
CA ARG A 311 7.81 14.38 -0.79
C ARG A 311 9.18 13.69 -0.93
N PRO A 312 10.04 14.06 -1.90
CA PRO A 312 11.37 13.45 -2.04
C PRO A 312 12.30 13.70 -0.84
N VAL A 313 12.17 14.88 -0.21
CA VAL A 313 12.92 15.24 1.00
C VAL A 313 12.49 14.39 2.19
N ALA A 314 11.17 14.24 2.38
CA ALA A 314 10.60 13.44 3.46
C ALA A 314 10.92 11.95 3.33
N ASP A 315 10.97 11.42 2.11
CA ASP A 315 11.27 10.00 1.87
C ASP A 315 12.69 9.63 2.32
N ILE A 316 13.68 10.49 2.06
CA ILE A 316 15.04 10.32 2.61
C ILE A 316 15.01 10.37 4.15
N ALA A 317 14.24 11.29 4.73
CA ALA A 317 14.16 11.44 6.17
C ALA A 317 13.53 10.23 6.87
N MET A 318 12.46 9.68 6.30
CA MET A 318 11.80 8.48 6.82
C MET A 318 12.70 7.25 6.76
N GLN A 319 13.45 7.06 5.66
CA GLN A 319 14.44 5.97 5.55
C GLN A 319 15.56 6.08 6.62
N ARG A 320 15.81 7.30 7.11
CA ARG A 320 16.80 7.60 8.16
C ARG A 320 16.19 7.74 9.55
N ASN A 321 14.91 7.35 9.75
CA ASN A 321 14.20 7.47 11.03
C ASN A 321 14.35 8.85 11.68
N SER A 322 14.27 9.90 10.87
CA SER A 322 14.57 11.27 11.27
C SER A 322 13.40 12.20 10.98
N VAL A 323 13.36 13.33 11.69
CA VAL A 323 12.29 14.33 11.58
C VAL A 323 12.87 15.72 11.32
N PRO A 324 12.12 16.61 10.66
CA PRO A 324 12.59 17.96 10.37
C PRO A 324 12.99 18.70 11.64
N SER A 325 14.11 19.43 11.58
CA SER A 325 14.50 20.42 12.58
C SER A 325 14.41 21.86 12.08
N SER A 326 14.13 22.04 10.78
CA SER A 326 13.85 23.33 10.16
C SER A 326 12.67 23.23 9.18
N VAL A 327 12.13 24.37 8.77
CA VAL A 327 11.22 24.45 7.62
C VAL A 327 11.99 24.24 6.33
N PHE A 328 11.36 23.65 5.32
CA PHE A 328 11.97 23.61 3.98
C PHE A 328 11.99 25.00 3.38
N ALA A 329 13.17 25.53 3.11
CA ALA A 329 13.39 26.86 2.55
C ALA A 329 14.69 26.86 1.73
N ASP A 330 14.76 27.73 0.71
CA ASP A 330 15.96 27.91 -0.11
C ASP A 330 16.52 26.60 -0.72
N GLY A 331 15.62 25.66 -1.03
CA GLY A 331 15.96 24.38 -1.64
C GLY A 331 16.58 23.37 -0.68
N TYR A 332 16.48 23.56 0.64
CA TYR A 332 16.96 22.55 1.61
C TYR A 332 16.11 22.47 2.88
N GLN A 333 16.33 21.38 3.63
CA GLN A 333 15.79 21.21 4.99
C GLN A 333 16.76 20.40 5.85
N ASP A 334 16.82 20.77 7.13
CA ASP A 334 17.65 20.10 8.12
C ASP A 334 16.82 19.09 8.91
N PHE A 335 17.48 18.00 9.30
CA PHE A 335 16.86 16.89 10.01
C PHE A 335 17.60 16.55 11.29
N SER A 336 16.83 16.19 12.30
CA SER A 336 17.28 15.72 13.61
C SER A 336 16.97 14.22 13.77
N GLY A 337 17.73 13.56 14.64
CA GLY A 337 17.61 12.12 14.86
C GLY A 337 18.93 11.53 15.39
N GLY A 338 19.13 10.23 15.17
CA GLY A 338 20.38 9.55 15.54
C GLY A 338 21.62 10.11 14.83
N GLN A 339 21.44 10.68 13.63
CA GLN A 339 22.44 11.46 12.91
C GLN A 339 21.79 12.71 12.35
N VAL A 340 22.41 13.87 12.56
CA VAL A 340 21.96 15.14 11.98
C VAL A 340 22.46 15.22 10.53
N PHE A 341 21.57 15.61 9.62
CA PHE A 341 21.89 15.76 8.20
C PHE A 341 21.01 16.83 7.56
N ARG A 342 21.38 17.23 6.33
CA ARG A 342 20.60 18.10 5.47
C ARG A 342 20.18 17.36 4.22
N VAL A 343 19.01 17.70 3.70
CA VAL A 343 18.59 17.33 2.36
C VAL A 343 18.45 18.60 1.53
N TRP A 344 19.06 18.62 0.34
CA TRP A 344 18.80 19.62 -0.69
C TRP A 344 17.87 19.04 -1.74
N TRP A 345 16.97 19.85 -2.28
CA TRP A 345 16.02 19.42 -3.30
C TRP A 345 15.54 20.55 -4.19
N SER A 346 15.44 20.23 -5.47
CA SER A 346 14.65 20.93 -6.48
C SER A 346 14.14 19.90 -7.50
N PRO A 347 13.13 20.23 -8.32
CA PRO A 347 12.74 19.40 -9.46
C PRO A 347 13.93 19.08 -10.39
N GLU A 348 14.86 20.00 -10.56
CA GLU A 348 16.00 19.87 -11.49
C GLU A 348 17.12 18.98 -10.94
N THR A 349 17.42 19.10 -9.64
CA THR A 349 18.54 18.36 -9.03
C THR A 349 18.12 17.02 -8.46
N GLY A 350 16.85 16.83 -8.11
CA GLY A 350 16.44 15.73 -7.24
C GLY A 350 16.83 15.97 -5.78
N ALA A 351 16.45 15.03 -4.90
CA ALA A 351 16.72 15.13 -3.47
C ALA A 351 18.04 14.43 -3.15
N HIS A 352 18.93 15.14 -2.46
CA HIS A 352 20.24 14.61 -2.08
C HIS A 352 20.57 14.99 -0.65
N TRP A 353 21.19 14.08 0.08
CA TRP A 353 21.52 14.29 1.50
C TRP A 353 23.02 14.27 1.77
N ALA A 354 23.42 14.97 2.84
CA ALA A 354 24.75 14.84 3.40
C ALA A 354 24.75 15.07 4.92
N SER A 355 25.73 14.51 5.60
CA SER A 355 25.92 14.64 7.05
C SER A 355 26.05 16.09 7.51
N SER A 356 25.89 16.29 8.82
CA SER A 356 25.97 17.60 9.47
C SER A 356 27.26 18.38 9.15
N ALA A 357 28.39 17.69 8.94
CA ALA A 357 29.65 18.33 8.58
C ALA A 357 29.55 19.05 7.22
N PHE A 358 28.98 18.40 6.20
CA PHE A 358 28.72 19.01 4.90
C PHE A 358 27.66 20.09 5.00
N ALA A 359 26.57 19.84 5.75
CA ALA A 359 25.51 20.82 5.95
C ALA A 359 26.03 22.14 6.54
N GLN A 360 26.93 22.08 7.53
CA GLN A 360 27.54 23.25 8.16
C GLN A 360 28.53 23.98 7.25
N ALA A 361 29.25 23.23 6.39
CA ALA A 361 30.23 23.79 5.47
C ALA A 361 29.61 24.39 4.20
N TRP A 362 28.38 23.98 3.85
CA TRP A 362 27.70 24.41 2.63
C TRP A 362 27.54 25.94 2.55
N LYS A 363 27.72 26.46 1.34
CA LYS A 363 27.59 27.87 1.00
C LYS A 363 26.60 28.01 -0.16
N PRO A 364 25.65 28.97 -0.15
CA PRO A 364 24.67 29.14 -1.21
C PRO A 364 25.26 29.23 -2.63
N GLN A 365 26.50 29.73 -2.75
CA GLN A 365 27.23 29.85 -4.02
C GLN A 365 27.50 28.49 -4.70
N LEU A 366 27.50 27.37 -3.97
CA LEU A 366 27.61 26.04 -4.56
C LEU A 366 26.34 25.63 -5.34
N GLY A 367 25.21 26.29 -5.07
CA GLY A 367 23.89 25.81 -5.47
C GLY A 367 23.45 24.58 -4.67
N LEU A 368 22.47 23.86 -5.21
CA LEU A 368 21.91 22.66 -4.58
C LEU A 368 22.75 21.41 -4.89
N ALA A 369 22.68 20.43 -4.00
CA ALA A 369 23.38 19.17 -4.19
C ALA A 369 22.84 18.41 -5.40
N THR A 370 23.73 17.76 -6.14
CA THR A 370 23.46 16.90 -7.30
C THR A 370 23.90 15.44 -7.05
N SER A 371 24.45 15.17 -5.87
CA SER A 371 24.71 13.84 -5.36
C SER A 371 24.49 13.74 -3.86
N ASP A 372 24.13 12.55 -3.40
CA ASP A 372 24.31 12.18 -1.99
C ASP A 372 25.78 12.22 -1.57
N GLU A 373 26.01 12.30 -0.26
CA GLU A 373 27.32 12.01 0.34
C GLU A 373 27.77 10.60 -0.03
N ARG A 374 28.93 10.51 -0.70
CA ARG A 374 29.50 9.25 -1.18
C ARG A 374 31.00 9.20 -0.99
N TYR A 375 31.54 8.00 -0.81
CA TYR A 375 32.97 7.79 -0.68
C TYR A 375 33.65 7.77 -2.06
N VAL A 376 34.64 8.63 -2.27
CA VAL A 376 35.42 8.78 -3.50
C VAL A 376 36.89 8.95 -3.16
N ASN A 377 37.75 8.05 -3.68
CA ASN A 377 39.21 8.16 -3.60
C ASN A 377 39.77 8.51 -2.21
N GLY A 378 39.30 7.86 -1.16
CA GLY A 378 39.83 8.08 0.19
C GLY A 378 39.08 9.12 1.03
N SER A 379 38.04 9.75 0.50
CA SER A 379 37.31 10.84 1.17
C SER A 379 35.81 10.78 0.89
N ASN A 380 35.00 11.37 1.76
CA ASN A 380 33.58 11.57 1.45
C ASN A 380 33.45 12.81 0.57
N ARG A 381 32.56 12.77 -0.42
CA ARG A 381 32.32 13.83 -1.40
C ARG A 381 30.82 14.06 -1.59
N VAL A 382 30.46 15.31 -1.80
CA VAL A 382 29.12 15.75 -2.22
C VAL A 382 29.30 16.70 -3.39
N ASP A 383 28.61 16.47 -4.50
CA ASP A 383 28.61 17.34 -5.67
C ASP A 383 27.43 18.30 -5.65
N PHE A 384 27.64 19.51 -6.17
CA PHE A 384 26.67 20.60 -6.23
C PHE A 384 26.66 21.20 -7.65
N GLN A 385 25.66 22.02 -7.94
CA GLN A 385 25.51 22.65 -9.26
C GLN A 385 26.72 23.48 -9.71
N HIS A 386 27.45 24.09 -8.77
CA HIS A 386 28.58 25.00 -9.04
C HIS A 386 29.86 24.61 -8.28
N GLY A 387 30.02 23.32 -7.97
CA GLY A 387 31.21 22.84 -7.29
C GLY A 387 31.03 21.52 -6.56
N TYR A 388 31.94 21.23 -5.64
CA TYR A 388 31.87 20.04 -4.79
C TYR A 388 32.52 20.29 -3.42
N MET A 389 32.12 19.48 -2.45
CA MET A 389 32.74 19.43 -1.14
C MET A 389 33.40 18.08 -0.91
N VAL A 390 34.52 18.07 -0.19
CA VAL A 390 35.23 16.84 0.21
C VAL A 390 35.50 16.87 1.71
N TRP A 391 35.19 15.80 2.42
CA TRP A 391 35.59 15.58 3.80
C TRP A 391 36.69 14.52 3.88
N ALA A 392 37.78 14.87 4.55
CA ALA A 392 38.88 13.96 4.83
C ALA A 392 39.19 13.89 6.34
N PRO A 393 39.63 12.74 6.86
CA PRO A 393 40.05 12.61 8.26
C PRO A 393 41.08 13.68 8.63
N TRP A 394 40.95 14.27 9.81
CA TRP A 394 41.87 15.28 10.38
C TRP A 394 41.91 16.65 9.65
N VAL A 395 41.23 16.78 8.51
CA VAL A 395 41.17 18.02 7.71
C VAL A 395 39.79 18.68 7.81
N GLY A 396 38.72 17.90 7.88
CA GLY A 396 37.34 18.41 7.82
C GLY A 396 36.87 18.64 6.39
N VAL A 397 35.78 19.40 6.22
CA VAL A 397 35.19 19.67 4.91
C VAL A 397 35.93 20.80 4.20
N LYS A 398 36.33 20.57 2.95
CA LYS A 398 36.82 21.59 2.01
C LYS A 398 35.82 21.82 0.90
N VAL A 399 35.68 23.08 0.49
CA VAL A 399 34.77 23.54 -0.56
C VAL A 399 35.56 23.91 -1.81
N TYR A 400 35.12 23.44 -2.97
CA TYR A 400 35.71 23.71 -4.28
C TYR A 400 34.62 24.23 -5.22
N TYR A 401 34.86 25.37 -5.88
CA TYR A 401 33.95 25.96 -6.86
C TYR A 401 34.42 25.61 -8.28
N THR A 402 33.47 25.48 -9.21
CA THR A 402 33.72 25.23 -10.63
C THR A 402 33.28 26.40 -11.51
#